data_AF-A0A2V9C0Z1-F1
#
_entry.id   AF-A0A2V9C0Z1-F1
#
_cell.length_a   1.000
_cell.length_b   1.000
_cell.length_c   1.000
_cell.angle_alpha   90.00
_cell.angle_beta   90.00
_cell.angle_gamma   90.00
#
_symmetry.space_group_name_H-M   'P 1'
#
loop_
_entity.id
_entity.type
_entity.pdbx_description
1 polymer ?
#
loop_
_entity_poly.entity_id
_entity_poly.type
_entity_poly.pdbx_seq_one_letter_code
_entity_poly.pdbx_strand_id
1 'polypeptide(L)'
;MPAWVPQSMEPGSVFLLRNRSELRAEHGPHGFWAVLACPQCGTLGLITEPQYRGEHSVMCGSPHCSCHFLIHDHSRLEYLPNH
;
A
#
# COMPACT_ATOMS: atom_id res chain seq x y z
N MET A 1 21.48 -13.03 -6.43
CA MET A 1 20.12 -12.48 -6.64
C MET A 1 20.18 -11.02 -6.24
N PRO A 2 19.88 -10.06 -7.12
CA PRO A 2 19.84 -8.66 -6.68
C PRO A 2 18.77 -8.53 -5.60
N ALA A 3 19.14 -7.99 -4.45
CA ALA A 3 18.20 -7.69 -3.39
C ALA A 3 17.20 -6.65 -3.93
N TRP A 4 15.90 -6.90 -3.74
CA TRP A 4 14.86 -5.93 -4.09
C TRP A 4 15.07 -4.65 -3.27
N VAL A 5 15.20 -3.50 -3.94
CA VAL A 5 15.40 -2.19 -3.30
C VAL A 5 14.09 -1.40 -3.42
N PRO A 6 13.44 -1.03 -2.29
CA PRO A 6 12.18 -0.27 -2.30
C PRO A 6 12.25 1.05 -3.11
N GLN A 7 13.43 1.65 -3.24
CA GLN A 7 13.67 2.90 -3.98
C GLN A 7 13.46 2.76 -5.51
N SER A 8 13.39 1.55 -6.06
CA SER A 8 13.14 1.30 -7.48
C SER A 8 11.66 1.07 -7.81
N MET A 9 10.74 1.19 -6.83
CA MET A 9 9.31 1.05 -7.08
C MET A 9 8.78 2.25 -7.87
N GLU A 10 8.11 2.00 -9.00
CA GLU A 10 7.40 3.05 -9.73
C GLU A 10 6.17 3.52 -8.92
N PRO A 11 5.81 4.82 -8.96
CA PRO A 11 4.59 5.32 -8.32
C PRO A 11 3.37 4.48 -8.69
N GLY A 12 2.59 4.06 -7.69
CA GLY A 12 1.41 3.20 -7.85
C GLY A 12 1.72 1.70 -7.76
N SER A 13 2.99 1.31 -7.70
CA SER A 13 3.37 -0.09 -7.52
C SER A 13 3.00 -0.60 -6.14
N VAL A 14 2.45 -1.81 -6.08
CA VAL A 14 2.17 -2.56 -4.85
C VAL A 14 3.05 -3.80 -4.80
N PHE A 15 3.72 -4.03 -3.68
CA PHE A 15 4.58 -5.19 -3.44
C PHE A 15 4.12 -5.97 -2.22
N LEU A 16 3.71 -7.21 -2.42
CA LEU A 16 3.25 -8.09 -1.34
C LEU A 16 4.42 -8.53 -0.44
N LEU A 17 4.23 -8.41 0.87
CA LEU A 17 5.21 -8.91 1.83
C LEU A 17 5.25 -10.45 1.77
N ARG A 18 6.46 -11.02 1.78
CA ARG A 18 6.64 -12.49 1.74
C ARG A 18 6.06 -13.15 2.99
N ASN A 19 6.25 -12.53 4.15
CA ASN A 19 5.76 -12.97 5.46
C ASN A 19 4.35 -12.42 5.80
N ARG A 20 3.59 -11.89 4.82
CA ARG A 20 2.24 -11.33 5.08
C ARG A 20 1.29 -12.32 5.78
N SER A 21 1.44 -13.61 5.51
CA SER A 21 0.65 -14.66 6.14
C SER A 21 0.98 -14.84 7.62
N GLU A 22 2.26 -14.76 7.98
CA GLU A 22 2.75 -14.79 9.36
C GLU A 22 2.30 -13.52 10.10
N LEU A 23 2.52 -12.35 9.49
CA LEU A 23 2.07 -11.07 10.04
C LEU A 23 0.55 -11.01 10.27
N ARG A 24 -0.24 -11.62 9.37
CA ARG A 24 -1.69 -11.75 9.56
C ARG A 24 -2.04 -12.72 10.68
N ALA A 25 -1.29 -13.80 10.85
CA ALA A 25 -1.52 -14.74 11.95
C ALA A 25 -1.20 -14.09 13.31
N GLU A 26 -0.17 -13.25 13.37
CA GLU A 26 0.27 -12.56 14.58
C GLU A 26 -0.59 -11.34 14.94
N HIS A 27 -0.97 -10.53 13.95
CA HIS A 27 -1.61 -9.22 14.16
C HIS A 27 -3.06 -9.14 13.62
N GLY A 28 -3.61 -10.25 13.13
CA GLY A 28 -4.95 -10.29 12.54
C GLY A 28 -5.07 -9.36 11.32
N PRO A 29 -6.25 -8.75 11.07
CA PRO A 29 -6.47 -7.86 9.92
C PRO A 29 -5.65 -6.56 9.99
N HIS A 30 -5.00 -6.27 11.11
CA HIS A 30 -4.12 -5.11 11.30
C HIS A 30 -2.66 -5.39 10.89
N GLY A 31 -2.33 -6.64 10.55
CA GLY A 31 -1.01 -6.99 10.03
C GLY A 31 -0.72 -6.30 8.69
N PHE A 32 0.52 -5.86 8.51
CA PHE A 32 0.97 -5.32 7.24
C PHE A 32 0.94 -6.40 6.15
N TRP A 33 0.42 -6.04 4.98
CA TRP A 33 0.18 -6.96 3.87
C TRP A 33 1.08 -6.67 2.67
N ALA A 34 1.29 -5.39 2.36
CA ALA A 34 2.09 -4.95 1.23
C ALA A 34 2.79 -3.61 1.51
N VAL A 35 3.83 -3.35 0.73
CA VAL A 35 4.43 -2.02 0.53
C VAL A 35 3.79 -1.40 -0.70
N LEU A 36 3.38 -0.15 -0.60
CA LEU A 36 2.80 0.62 -1.70
C LEU A 36 3.63 1.88 -1.93
N ALA A 37 3.97 2.15 -3.20
CA ALA A 37 4.45 3.46 -3.61
C ALA A 37 3.25 4.34 -3.93
N CYS A 38 3.08 5.45 -3.22
CA CYS A 38 1.99 6.39 -3.48
C CYS A 38 1.95 6.75 -4.97
N PRO A 39 0.81 6.63 -5.65
CA PRO A 39 0.72 6.89 -7.09
C PRO A 39 0.95 8.36 -7.46
N GLN A 40 0.84 9.28 -6.49
CA GLN A 40 1.00 10.71 -6.74
C GLN A 40 2.42 11.21 -6.46
N CYS A 41 3.07 10.77 -5.38
CA CYS A 41 4.38 11.29 -4.96
C CYS A 41 5.47 10.23 -4.82
N GLY A 42 5.17 8.95 -5.06
CA GLY A 42 6.13 7.85 -4.92
C GLY A 42 6.53 7.51 -3.49
N THR A 43 6.00 8.21 -2.47
CA THR A 43 6.30 7.90 -1.07
C THR A 43 5.85 6.49 -0.73
N LEU A 44 6.75 5.73 -0.12
CA LEU A 44 6.49 4.36 0.30
C LEU A 44 5.70 4.34 1.60
N GLY A 45 4.63 3.55 1.61
CA GLY A 45 3.82 3.29 2.79
C GLY A 45 3.54 1.80 2.94
N LEU A 46 3.28 1.36 4.17
CA LEU A 46 2.77 0.03 4.43
C LEU A 46 1.25 0.06 4.40
N ILE A 47 0.64 -0.95 3.80
CA ILE A 47 -0.82 -1.12 3.77
C ILE A 47 -1.22 -2.45 4.42
N THR A 48 -2.38 -2.46 5.05
CA THR A 48 -2.98 -3.64 5.70
C THR A 48 -3.74 -4.51 4.70
N GLU A 49 -4.14 -5.72 5.12
CA GLU A 49 -4.93 -6.61 4.26
C GLU A 49 -6.27 -5.97 3.82
N PRO A 50 -7.07 -5.34 4.71
CA PRO A 50 -8.30 -4.66 4.30
C PRO A 50 -8.06 -3.53 3.28
N GLN A 51 -6.96 -2.80 3.43
CA GLN A 51 -6.59 -1.75 2.48
C GLN A 51 -6.22 -2.32 1.11
N TYR A 52 -5.48 -3.43 1.09
CA TYR A 52 -5.12 -4.13 -0.14
C TYR A 52 -6.33 -4.77 -0.84
N ARG A 53 -7.32 -5.22 -0.07
CA ARG A 53 -8.59 -5.78 -0.58
C ARG A 53 -9.61 -4.73 -1.02
N GLY A 54 -9.35 -3.45 -0.79
CA GLY A 54 -10.29 -2.38 -1.11
C GLY A 54 -11.44 -2.22 -0.10
N GLU A 55 -11.33 -2.83 1.08
CA GLU A 55 -12.30 -2.66 2.17
C GLU A 55 -12.07 -1.33 2.90
N HIS A 56 -10.81 -0.87 2.94
CA HIS A 56 -10.42 0.42 3.50
C HIS A 56 -9.61 1.22 2.50
N SER A 57 -9.78 2.54 2.54
CA SER A 57 -8.99 3.47 1.73
C SER A 57 -7.57 3.64 2.27
N VAL A 58 -6.68 4.12 1.40
CA VAL A 58 -5.28 4.40 1.69
C VAL A 58 -5.03 5.89 1.54
N MET A 59 -4.51 6.50 2.60
CA MET A 59 -4.01 7.87 2.60
C MET A 59 -2.49 7.85 2.55
N CYS A 60 -1.89 8.69 1.71
CA CYS A 60 -0.45 8.85 1.68
C CYS A 60 0.05 9.43 3.01
N GLY A 61 1.09 8.82 3.60
CA GLY A 61 1.72 9.30 4.83
C GLY A 61 2.75 10.42 4.64
N SER A 62 2.88 10.98 3.44
CA SER A 62 3.84 12.06 3.16
C SER A 62 3.30 13.41 3.65
N PRO A 63 4.12 14.26 4.29
CA PRO A 63 3.70 15.58 4.76
C PRO A 63 3.35 16.55 3.61
N HIS A 64 3.73 16.21 2.37
CA HIS A 64 3.50 17.03 1.18
C HIS A 64 2.53 16.39 0.17
N CYS A 65 1.89 15.27 0.54
CA CYS A 65 0.97 14.56 -0.34
C CYS A 65 -0.31 14.19 0.41
N SER A 66 -1.43 14.72 -0.05
CA SER A 66 -2.76 14.37 0.44
C SER A 66 -3.43 13.31 -0.44
N CYS A 67 -2.66 12.46 -1.13
CA CYS A 67 -3.26 11.46 -2.02
C CYS A 67 -4.09 10.45 -1.21
N HIS A 68 -5.37 10.32 -1.57
CA HIS A 68 -6.32 9.40 -0.96
C HIS A 68 -6.97 8.56 -2.06
N PHE A 69 -6.96 7.24 -1.88
CA PHE A 69 -7.49 6.33 -2.90
C PHE A 69 -7.92 4.99 -2.31
N LEU A 70 -8.69 4.24 -3.09
CA LEU A 70 -9.08 2.86 -2.81
C LEU A 70 -8.37 1.91 -3.77
N ILE A 71 -7.99 0.73 -3.29
CA ILE A 71 -7.34 -0.31 -4.12
C ILE A 71 -8.40 -1.34 -4.50
N HIS A 72 -8.79 -1.37 -5.77
CA HIS A 72 -9.67 -2.38 -6.36
C HIS A 72 -8.86 -3.48 -7.04
N ASP A 73 -9.36 -4.72 -6.99
CA ASP A 73 -8.84 -5.87 -7.74
C ASP A 73 -7.31 -5.92 -7.82
N HIS A 74 -6.67 -5.97 -6.65
CA HIS A 74 -5.22 -6.15 -6.46
C HIS A 74 -4.29 -5.05 -7.01
N SER A 75 -4.76 -4.07 -7.78
CA SER A 75 -3.89 -3.05 -8.41
C SER A 75 -4.58 -1.81 -8.99
N ARG A 76 -5.90 -1.80 -9.17
CA ARG A 76 -6.61 -0.64 -9.74
C ARG A 76 -6.84 0.40 -8.65
N LEU A 77 -6.31 1.61 -8.85
CA LEU A 77 -6.44 2.70 -7.88
C LEU A 77 -7.61 3.61 -8.27
N GLU A 78 -8.55 3.82 -7.34
CA GLU A 78 -9.61 4.83 -7.47
C GLU A 78 -9.31 6.00 -6.54
N TYR A 79 -9.08 7.19 -7.11
CA TYR A 79 -8.80 8.39 -6.33
C TYR A 79 -10.07 8.93 -5.69
N LEU A 80 -10.00 9.19 -4.39
CA LEU A 80 -11.09 9.76 -3.63
C LEU A 80 -10.87 11.28 -3.51
N PRO A 81 -11.94 12.09 -3.56
CA PRO A 81 -11.81 13.52 -3.32
C PRO A 81 -11.37 13.76 -1.87
N ASN A 82 -10.35 14.59 -1.69
CA ASN A 82 -9.94 15.07 -0.39
C ASN A 82 -11.02 16.02 0.15
N HIS A 83 -11.63 15.66 1.28
CA HIS A 83 -12.66 16.45 1.95
C HIS A 83 -12.06 17.59 2.78
#